data_AF-A0A258DFA3-F1
#
_entry.id   AF-A0A258DFA3-F1
#
_cell.length_a   1.000
_cell.length_b   1.000
_cell.length_c   1.000
_cell.angle_alpha   90.00
_cell.angle_beta   90.00
_cell.angle_gamma   90.00
#
_symmetry.space_group_name_H-M   'P 1'
#
loop_
_entity.id
_entity.type
_entity.pdbx_description
1 polymer ?
#
loop_
_entity_poly.entity_id
_entity_poly.type
_entity_poly.pdbx_seq_one_letter_code
_entity_poly.pdbx_strand_id
1 'polypeptide(L)'
;MDTMRVRAEISEADIVKVKPGLPLYFTILGEPDHRHTGHLAFIEPAPESITSDSSFSTTSSSSASSSSTTTSAIYYNGLFDVPNPDGRLRTYMTAEVHIVLGSVKNALTIPSTALEAKNGDGSYSVRVVESDGSLKPRTVTIGLNDKVTAQVLSGISAGERVVTGELATTGAAKSMGSPPPMGM
;
A
#
# COMPACT_ATOMS: atom_id res chain seq x y z
N MET A 1 21.38 -6.23 27.94
CA MET A 1 21.27 -6.18 26.46
C MET A 1 20.29 -5.06 26.18
N ASP A 2 20.80 -3.84 26.23
CA ASP A 2 19.98 -2.63 26.34
C ASP A 2 19.39 -2.20 24.99
N THR A 3 19.95 -2.70 23.89
CA THR A 3 19.52 -2.43 22.53
C THR A 3 19.45 -3.73 21.72
N MET A 4 18.37 -3.89 20.97
CA MET A 4 18.14 -5.01 20.05
C MET A 4 18.20 -4.51 18.62
N ARG A 5 18.91 -5.23 17.76
CA ARG A 5 18.94 -4.96 16.32
C ARG A 5 17.91 -5.85 15.62
N VAL A 6 16.97 -5.23 14.93
CA VAL A 6 15.90 -5.90 14.20
C VAL A 6 16.22 -5.88 12.71
N ARG A 7 15.92 -6.98 12.02
CA ARG A 7 16.02 -7.12 10.57
C ARG A 7 14.62 -7.19 9.99
N ALA A 8 14.32 -6.32 9.04
CA ALA A 8 13.06 -6.29 8.30
C ALA A 8 13.32 -6.60 6.84
N GLU A 9 12.55 -7.52 6.27
CA GLU A 9 12.61 -7.85 4.86
C GLU A 9 11.72 -6.89 4.07
N ILE A 10 12.32 -6.11 3.18
CA ILE A 10 11.65 -5.08 2.35
C ILE A 10 11.62 -5.57 0.91
N SER A 11 10.45 -5.61 0.28
CA SER A 11 10.33 -6.03 -1.12
C SER A 11 11.04 -5.07 -2.08
N GLU A 12 11.60 -5.59 -3.17
CA GLU A 12 12.21 -4.79 -4.25
C GLU A 12 11.27 -3.70 -4.80
N ALA A 13 9.95 -3.92 -4.81
CA ALA A 13 9.00 -2.92 -5.29
C ALA A 13 8.94 -1.66 -4.40
N ASP A 14 9.20 -1.83 -3.11
CA ASP A 14 9.06 -0.76 -2.12
C ASP A 14 10.41 -0.13 -1.75
N ILE A 15 11.53 -0.82 -1.98
CA ILE A 15 12.86 -0.32 -1.62
C ILE A 15 13.21 1.02 -2.27
N VAL A 16 12.67 1.29 -3.46
CA VAL A 16 12.87 2.56 -4.19
C VAL A 16 12.33 3.77 -3.42
N LYS A 17 11.30 3.57 -2.58
CA LYS A 17 10.67 4.64 -1.78
C LYS A 17 11.25 4.74 -0.37
N VAL A 18 11.87 3.67 0.13
CA VAL A 18 12.41 3.60 1.48
C VAL A 18 13.79 4.23 1.53
N LYS A 19 14.04 5.06 2.55
CA LYS A 19 15.33 5.72 2.78
C LYS A 19 15.80 5.53 4.22
N PRO A 20 17.11 5.44 4.48
CA PRO A 20 17.64 5.49 5.84
C PRO A 20 17.18 6.76 6.56
N GLY A 21 16.89 6.64 7.86
CA GLY A 21 16.37 7.71 8.71
C GLY A 21 14.85 7.83 8.76
N LEU A 22 14.11 7.10 7.90
CA LEU A 22 12.65 7.11 7.97
C LEU A 22 12.16 6.60 9.34
N PRO A 23 11.13 7.25 9.91
CA PRO A 23 10.48 6.74 11.11
C PRO A 23 9.77 5.42 10.78
N LEU A 24 9.88 4.48 11.71
CA LEU A 24 9.18 3.21 11.62
C LEU A 24 8.58 2.86 12.99
N TYR A 25 7.59 1.99 12.95
CA TYR A 25 7.10 1.34 14.15
C TYR A 25 6.90 -0.14 13.86
N PHE A 26 7.01 -0.96 14.88
CA PHE A 26 6.77 -2.39 14.76
C PHE A 26 5.99 -2.91 15.95
N THR A 27 5.34 -4.03 15.75
CA THR A 27 4.64 -4.80 16.77
C THR A 27 5.20 -6.21 16.79
N ILE A 28 5.11 -6.86 17.94
CA ILE A 28 5.43 -8.28 18.09
C ILE A 28 4.13 -9.08 18.14
N LEU A 29 4.13 -10.29 17.58
CA LEU A 29 2.93 -11.15 17.56
C LEU A 29 2.38 -11.47 18.97
N GLY A 30 3.25 -11.49 19.98
CA GLY A 30 2.85 -11.70 21.38
C GLY A 30 2.21 -10.50 22.06
N GLU A 31 2.36 -9.29 21.50
CA GLU A 31 1.85 -8.04 22.09
C GLU A 31 1.48 -7.05 20.96
N PRO A 32 0.40 -7.31 20.20
CA PRO A 32 0.03 -6.52 19.02
C PRO A 32 -0.41 -5.08 19.36
N ASP A 33 -0.90 -4.85 20.57
CA ASP A 33 -1.33 -3.53 21.05
C ASP A 33 -0.16 -2.60 21.41
N HIS A 34 1.04 -3.16 21.60
CA HIS A 34 2.21 -2.38 21.99
C HIS A 34 3.10 -2.09 20.79
N ARG A 35 3.13 -0.81 20.41
CA ARG A 35 3.93 -0.33 19.27
C ARG A 35 5.28 0.15 19.75
N HIS A 36 6.33 -0.42 19.21
CA HIS A 36 7.70 0.03 19.42
C HIS A 36 8.10 0.95 18.28
N THR A 37 8.54 2.17 18.60
CA THR A 37 9.00 3.15 17.61
C THR A 37 10.50 3.07 17.40
N GLY A 38 10.96 3.30 16.18
CA GLY A 38 12.37 3.37 15.83
C GLY A 38 12.62 4.17 14.56
N HIS A 39 13.88 4.17 14.13
CA HIS A 39 14.30 4.77 12.87
C HIS A 39 15.06 3.75 12.05
N LEU A 40 14.82 3.73 10.74
CA LEU A 40 15.58 2.87 9.84
C LEU A 40 17.05 3.29 9.85
N ALA A 41 17.96 2.43 10.32
CA ALA A 41 19.37 2.79 10.43
C ALA A 41 20.07 2.65 9.08
N PHE A 42 19.94 1.48 8.46
CA PHE A 42 20.61 1.15 7.21
C PHE A 42 19.85 0.08 6.45
N ILE A 43 20.03 0.06 5.13
CA ILE A 43 19.49 -1.00 4.25
C ILE A 43 20.71 -1.73 3.72
N GLU A 44 20.80 -3.03 4.01
CA GLU A 44 21.85 -3.87 3.46
C GLU A 44 21.76 -3.95 1.93
N PRO A 45 22.90 -3.92 1.22
CA PRO A 45 22.95 -4.27 -0.19
C PRO A 45 22.36 -5.66 -0.42
N ALA A 46 21.87 -5.90 -1.64
CA ALA A 46 21.18 -7.13 -1.97
C ALA A 46 21.99 -8.38 -1.55
N PRO A 47 21.36 -9.36 -0.87
CA PRO A 47 22.05 -10.52 -0.33
C PRO A 47 22.59 -11.43 -1.44
N GLU A 48 23.74 -12.09 -1.25
CA GLU A 48 24.35 -12.95 -2.28
C GLU A 48 23.44 -14.09 -2.81
N SER A 49 22.34 -14.40 -2.12
CA SER A 49 21.32 -15.37 -2.56
C SER A 49 20.63 -14.98 -3.87
N ILE A 50 20.59 -13.70 -4.26
CA ILE A 50 20.15 -13.27 -5.60
C ILE A 50 21.20 -13.53 -6.70
N THR A 51 22.48 -13.67 -6.36
CA THR A 51 23.56 -14.00 -7.32
C THR A 51 23.53 -15.49 -7.71
N SER A 52 22.80 -16.31 -6.95
CA SER A 52 22.66 -17.75 -7.18
C SER A 52 21.43 -18.10 -8.04
N ASP A 53 21.06 -17.25 -9.00
CA ASP A 53 20.15 -17.68 -10.07
C ASP A 53 20.90 -18.66 -10.99
N SER A 54 20.58 -19.94 -10.82
CA SER A 54 21.06 -21.07 -11.61
C SER A 54 20.75 -20.97 -13.12
N SER A 55 20.14 -19.89 -13.59
CA SER A 55 19.91 -19.59 -15.00
C SER A 55 21.14 -19.04 -15.74
N PHE A 56 22.23 -18.68 -15.03
CA PHE A 56 23.47 -18.13 -15.63
C PHE A 56 24.73 -18.99 -15.40
N SER A 57 24.58 -20.27 -15.00
CA SER A 57 25.73 -21.19 -14.92
C SER A 57 25.95 -21.94 -16.23
N THR A 58 26.61 -21.28 -17.19
CA THR A 58 27.29 -21.99 -18.29
C THR A 58 28.65 -22.46 -17.80
N THR A 59 28.73 -23.62 -17.15
CA THR A 59 29.80 -24.64 -17.33
C THR A 59 29.60 -25.82 -16.36
N SER A 60 29.31 -26.98 -16.95
CA SER A 60 29.39 -28.36 -16.44
C SER A 60 29.49 -28.58 -14.93
N SER A 61 28.45 -29.20 -14.35
CA SER A 61 28.54 -30.55 -13.76
C SER A 61 27.17 -31.01 -13.26
N SER A 62 26.83 -32.23 -13.61
CA SER A 62 25.64 -33.01 -13.23
C SER A 62 25.41 -33.09 -11.72
N SER A 63 24.17 -32.89 -11.25
CA SER A 63 23.45 -33.79 -10.31
C SER A 63 22.05 -33.25 -10.01
N ALA A 64 21.07 -34.15 -10.02
CA ALA A 64 19.65 -33.89 -9.86
C ALA A 64 19.31 -33.26 -8.50
N SER A 65 18.50 -32.20 -8.51
CA SER A 65 17.65 -31.82 -7.38
C SER A 65 16.46 -31.00 -7.89
N SER A 66 15.29 -31.38 -7.38
CA SER A 66 13.95 -31.04 -7.84
C SER A 66 13.74 -29.56 -8.16
N SER A 67 13.38 -29.28 -9.40
CA SER A 67 12.87 -27.99 -9.85
C SER A 67 11.58 -27.64 -9.10
N SER A 68 11.71 -26.95 -7.98
CA SER A 68 10.64 -26.10 -7.47
C SER A 68 10.88 -24.73 -8.08
N THR A 69 10.17 -24.40 -9.15
CA THR A 69 10.09 -23.02 -9.66
C THR A 69 9.26 -22.20 -8.67
N THR A 70 9.80 -21.98 -7.47
CA THR A 70 9.27 -20.97 -6.58
C THR A 70 9.82 -19.66 -7.10
N THR A 71 8.96 -18.82 -7.66
CA THR A 71 9.27 -17.41 -7.90
C THR A 71 9.71 -16.81 -6.56
N SER A 72 11.01 -16.79 -6.30
CA SER A 72 11.56 -16.22 -5.09
C SER A 72 11.38 -14.72 -5.18
N ALA A 73 10.48 -14.17 -4.36
CA ALA A 73 10.36 -12.72 -4.23
C ALA A 73 11.67 -12.15 -3.70
N ILE A 74 12.16 -11.08 -4.33
CA ILE A 74 13.41 -10.43 -3.96
C ILE A 74 13.14 -9.48 -2.80
N TYR A 75 13.92 -9.64 -1.71
CA TYR A 75 13.85 -8.82 -0.52
C TYR A 75 15.22 -8.22 -0.15
N TYR A 76 15.18 -7.04 0.43
CA TYR A 76 16.32 -6.30 0.97
C TYR A 76 16.19 -6.22 2.49
N ASN A 77 17.29 -6.42 3.21
CA ASN A 77 17.27 -6.34 4.68
C ASN A 77 17.42 -4.89 5.14
N GLY A 78 16.37 -4.34 5.75
CA GLY A 78 16.45 -3.12 6.55
C GLY A 78 16.85 -3.42 7.98
N LEU A 79 17.83 -2.70 8.52
CA LEU A 79 18.26 -2.84 9.91
C LEU A 79 17.91 -1.58 10.70
N PHE A 80 17.46 -1.79 11.92
CA PHE A 80 17.19 -0.72 12.87
C PHE A 80 17.44 -1.19 14.30
N ASP A 81 17.85 -0.26 15.15
CA ASP A 81 18.17 -0.51 16.55
C ASP A 81 17.03 0.01 17.43
N VAL A 82 16.65 -0.80 18.42
CA VAL A 82 15.52 -0.53 19.31
C VAL A 82 15.94 -0.69 20.77
N PRO A 83 15.66 0.28 21.64
CA PRO A 83 15.91 0.12 23.07
C PRO A 83 15.03 -0.99 23.65
N ASN A 84 15.63 -1.89 24.44
CA ASN A 84 14.97 -3.01 25.10
C ASN A 84 15.20 -2.98 26.63
N PRO A 85 14.80 -1.90 27.33
CA PRO A 85 15.09 -1.75 28.76
C PRO A 85 14.43 -2.83 29.62
N ASP A 86 13.25 -3.31 29.22
CA ASP A 86 12.49 -4.32 29.96
C ASP A 86 12.86 -5.77 29.58
N GLY A 87 13.76 -5.96 28.62
CA GLY A 87 14.17 -7.30 28.16
C GLY A 87 13.06 -8.13 27.51
N ARG A 88 11.97 -7.49 27.07
CA ARG A 88 10.80 -8.17 26.47
C ARG A 88 11.10 -8.69 25.06
N LEU A 89 11.92 -7.96 24.30
CA LEU A 89 12.32 -8.37 22.96
C LEU A 89 13.36 -9.49 23.07
N ARG A 90 13.10 -10.62 22.41
CA ARG A 90 14.02 -11.77 22.34
C ARG A 90 14.50 -11.99 20.91
N THR A 91 15.65 -12.65 20.78
CA THR A 91 16.15 -13.08 19.47
C THR A 91 15.20 -14.10 18.84
N TYR A 92 15.14 -14.16 17.51
CA TYR A 92 14.23 -15.02 16.74
C TYR A 92 12.73 -14.75 16.93
N MET A 93 12.34 -13.62 17.54
CA MET A 93 10.94 -13.17 17.49
C MET A 93 10.58 -12.63 16.10
N THR A 94 9.35 -12.92 15.69
CA THR A 94 8.72 -12.35 14.51
C THR A 94 8.06 -11.02 14.88
N ALA A 95 8.28 -10.01 14.04
CA ALA A 95 7.74 -8.67 14.21
C ALA A 95 7.13 -8.18 12.90
N GLU A 96 6.03 -7.45 13.00
CA GLU A 96 5.44 -6.73 11.87
C GLU A 96 5.99 -5.32 11.86
N VAL A 97 6.65 -4.91 10.78
CA VAL A 97 7.35 -3.62 10.68
C VAL A 97 6.64 -2.72 9.68
N HIS A 98 6.27 -1.53 10.13
CA HIS A 98 5.66 -0.49 9.31
C HIS A 98 6.64 0.69 9.16
N ILE A 99 7.09 0.92 7.93
CA ILE A 99 7.96 2.04 7.58
C ILE A 99 7.10 3.20 7.12
N VAL A 100 7.22 4.34 7.78
CA VAL A 100 6.42 5.53 7.45
C VAL A 100 7.15 6.33 6.39
N LEU A 101 6.71 6.19 5.13
CA LEU A 101 7.28 6.90 3.97
C LEU A 101 7.03 8.41 4.00
N GLY A 102 5.97 8.83 4.66
CA GLY A 102 5.58 10.22 4.81
C GLY A 102 4.40 10.36 5.77
N SER A 103 4.27 11.51 6.40
CA SER A 103 3.15 11.83 7.28
C SER A 103 2.84 13.31 7.21
N VAL A 104 1.55 13.64 7.13
CA VAL A 104 1.07 15.02 7.19
C VAL A 104 0.01 15.11 8.27
N LYS A 105 0.17 16.08 9.17
CA LYS A 105 -0.82 16.41 10.21
C LYS A 105 -1.74 17.51 9.69
N ASN A 106 -3.00 17.50 10.13
CA ASN A 106 -4.03 18.49 9.75
C ASN A 106 -4.23 18.62 8.23
N ALA A 107 -4.53 17.50 7.56
CA ALA A 107 -4.85 17.50 6.13
C ALA A 107 -6.29 17.03 5.88
N LEU A 108 -6.88 17.53 4.78
CA LEU A 108 -8.15 17.03 4.26
C LEU A 108 -7.93 15.63 3.71
N THR A 109 -8.67 14.65 4.21
CA THR A 109 -8.57 13.26 3.78
C THR A 109 -9.90 12.76 3.24
N ILE A 110 -9.84 12.03 2.13
CA ILE A 110 -10.99 11.31 1.58
C ILE A 110 -10.65 9.81 1.46
N PRO A 111 -11.65 8.91 1.55
CA PRO A 111 -11.43 7.50 1.25
C PRO A 111 -10.90 7.34 -0.17
N SER A 112 -9.93 6.45 -0.36
CA SER A 112 -9.39 6.13 -1.67
C SER A 112 -10.46 5.59 -2.63
N THR A 113 -11.56 5.02 -2.10
CA THR A 113 -12.70 4.53 -2.88
C THR A 113 -13.55 5.64 -3.50
N ALA A 114 -13.43 6.88 -3.02
CA ALA A 114 -14.08 8.04 -3.63
C ALA A 114 -13.29 8.65 -4.79
N LEU A 115 -12.02 8.24 -4.97
CA LEU A 115 -11.21 8.68 -6.09
C LEU A 115 -11.60 7.91 -7.36
N GLU A 116 -11.99 8.62 -8.40
CA GLU A 116 -12.13 8.05 -9.74
C GLU A 116 -10.76 7.90 -10.42
N ALA A 117 -10.78 7.42 -11.67
CA ALA A 117 -9.58 7.22 -12.46
C ALA A 117 -8.69 8.48 -12.51
N LYS A 118 -7.38 8.24 -12.42
CA LYS A 118 -6.37 9.27 -12.58
C LYS A 118 -6.50 9.88 -13.98
N ASN A 119 -6.70 11.19 -14.03
CA ASN A 119 -6.73 11.94 -15.27
C ASN A 119 -5.32 11.99 -15.90
N GLY A 120 -5.23 12.20 -17.21
CA GLY A 120 -3.95 12.21 -17.94
C GLY A 120 -2.92 13.18 -17.36
N ASP A 121 -3.39 14.30 -16.80
CA ASP A 121 -2.58 15.34 -16.14
C ASP A 121 -2.11 14.98 -14.71
N GLY A 122 -2.43 13.78 -14.21
CA GLY A 122 -2.06 13.34 -12.87
C GLY A 122 -2.96 13.82 -11.74
N SER A 123 -4.02 14.55 -12.07
CA SER A 123 -5.13 14.87 -11.16
C SER A 123 -6.10 13.70 -11.03
N TYR A 124 -6.92 13.71 -9.98
CA TYR A 124 -7.98 12.71 -9.77
C TYR A 124 -9.35 13.39 -9.90
N SER A 125 -10.35 12.67 -10.41
CA SER A 125 -11.74 13.14 -10.35
C SER A 125 -12.41 12.56 -9.10
N VAL A 126 -13.24 13.37 -8.44
CA VAL A 126 -14.08 12.94 -7.32
C VAL A 126 -15.48 13.47 -7.56
N ARG A 127 -16.50 12.65 -7.29
CA ARG A 127 -17.89 13.07 -7.33
C ARG A 127 -18.31 13.65 -5.99
N VAL A 128 -18.68 14.92 -5.99
CA VAL A 128 -19.20 15.63 -4.82
C VAL A 128 -20.72 15.65 -4.88
N VAL A 129 -21.35 15.39 -3.73
CA VAL A 129 -22.79 15.56 -3.53
C VAL A 129 -23.03 16.99 -3.08
N GLU A 130 -23.68 17.77 -3.93
CA GLU A 130 -24.12 19.13 -3.57
C GLU A 130 -25.33 19.11 -2.63
N SER A 131 -25.68 20.27 -2.08
CA SER A 131 -26.83 20.46 -1.18
C SER A 131 -28.16 19.97 -1.79
N ASP A 132 -28.27 20.03 -3.12
CA ASP A 132 -29.44 19.61 -3.88
C ASP A 132 -29.49 18.08 -4.14
N GLY A 133 -28.51 17.32 -3.62
CA GLY A 133 -28.39 15.87 -3.85
C GLY A 133 -27.84 15.49 -5.24
N SER A 134 -27.47 16.49 -6.05
CA SER A 134 -26.87 16.28 -7.37
C SER A 134 -25.40 15.89 -7.24
N LEU A 135 -24.95 14.94 -8.08
CA LEU A 135 -23.54 14.56 -8.17
C LEU A 135 -22.85 15.43 -9.23
N LYS A 136 -21.81 16.17 -8.83
CA LYS A 136 -20.93 16.86 -9.79
C LYS A 136 -19.50 16.29 -9.72
N PRO A 137 -18.91 15.93 -10.88
CA PRO A 137 -17.50 15.56 -10.93
C PRO A 137 -16.65 16.80 -10.68
N ARG A 138 -15.66 16.67 -9.81
CA ARG A 138 -14.73 17.74 -9.42
C ARG A 138 -13.32 17.21 -9.45
N THR A 139 -12.46 17.92 -10.17
CA THR A 139 -11.04 17.58 -10.25
C THR A 139 -10.34 17.98 -8.95
N VAL A 140 -9.63 17.03 -8.35
CA VAL A 140 -8.83 17.22 -7.15
C VAL A 140 -7.36 16.86 -7.37
N THR A 141 -6.51 17.55 -6.63
CA THR A 141 -5.08 17.23 -6.54
C THR A 141 -4.85 16.53 -5.21
N ILE A 142 -4.31 15.32 -5.26
CA ILE A 142 -3.98 14.55 -4.05
C ILE A 142 -2.47 14.56 -3.77
N GLY A 143 -2.12 14.40 -2.51
CA GLY A 143 -0.75 14.24 -2.02
C GLY A 143 -0.46 12.78 -1.66
N LEU A 144 -0.28 12.52 -0.36
CA LEU A 144 -0.08 11.16 0.15
C LEU A 144 -1.34 10.31 -0.02
N ASN A 145 -1.17 9.06 -0.44
CA ASN A 145 -2.23 8.07 -0.53
C ASN A 145 -1.77 6.76 0.11
N ASP A 146 -2.45 6.34 1.16
CA ASP A 146 -2.13 5.13 1.93
C ASP A 146 -3.03 3.95 1.54
N LYS A 147 -3.58 3.97 0.31
CA LYS A 147 -4.55 3.01 -0.26
C LYS A 147 -5.89 2.89 0.47
N VAL A 148 -6.01 3.35 1.71
CA VAL A 148 -7.26 3.46 2.47
C VAL A 148 -7.81 4.88 2.40
N THR A 149 -6.94 5.86 2.61
CA THR A 149 -7.27 7.29 2.55
C THR A 149 -6.24 8.04 1.71
N ALA A 150 -6.72 9.04 0.99
CA ALA A 150 -5.89 9.97 0.23
C ALA A 150 -6.00 11.39 0.80
N GLN A 151 -4.85 12.04 0.87
CA GLN A 151 -4.73 13.44 1.22
C GLN A 151 -5.15 14.31 0.03
N VAL A 152 -6.08 15.23 0.24
CA VAL A 152 -6.49 16.25 -0.74
C VAL A 152 -5.70 17.53 -0.49
N LEU A 153 -4.97 17.98 -1.51
CA LEU A 153 -4.24 19.26 -1.49
C LEU A 153 -5.12 20.40 -2.02
N SER A 154 -5.93 20.13 -3.04
CA SER A 154 -6.84 21.12 -3.63
C SER A 154 -8.01 20.46 -4.35
N GLY A 155 -9.08 21.23 -4.54
CA GLY A 155 -10.25 20.87 -5.33
C GLY A 155 -11.51 20.53 -4.52
N ILE A 156 -11.39 20.24 -3.22
CA ILE A 156 -12.53 19.99 -2.32
C ILE A 156 -12.30 20.72 -1.00
N SER A 157 -13.38 21.24 -0.40
CA SER A 157 -13.36 21.91 0.91
C SER A 157 -13.79 20.98 2.05
N ALA A 158 -13.40 21.33 3.28
CA ALA A 158 -13.87 20.65 4.47
C ALA A 158 -15.40 20.70 4.57
N GLY A 159 -16.04 19.54 4.76
CA GLY A 159 -17.49 19.40 4.91
C GLY A 159 -18.24 19.05 3.62
N GLU A 160 -17.58 19.04 2.46
CA GLU A 160 -18.17 18.52 1.23
C GLU A 160 -18.35 16.99 1.31
N ARG A 161 -19.48 16.48 0.83
CA ARG A 161 -19.76 15.03 0.82
C ARG A 161 -19.27 14.42 -0.48
N VAL A 162 -18.45 13.37 -0.40
CA VAL A 162 -17.93 12.64 -1.56
C VAL A 162 -18.59 11.27 -1.67
N VAL A 163 -18.77 10.79 -2.90
CA VAL A 163 -19.36 9.48 -3.16
C VAL A 163 -18.25 8.42 -3.11
N THR A 164 -18.34 7.49 -2.17
CA THR A 164 -17.34 6.43 -1.93
C THR A 164 -17.62 5.12 -2.66
N GLY A 165 -18.72 5.08 -3.43
CA GLY A 165 -19.17 3.92 -4.19
C GLY A 165 -20.61 4.11 -4.65
N GLU A 166 -20.90 3.76 -5.89
CA GLU A 166 -22.25 3.69 -6.44
C GLU A 166 -22.62 2.21 -6.51
N LEU A 167 -23.66 1.78 -5.78
CA LEU A 167 -24.27 0.48 -6.08
C LEU A 167 -24.90 0.67 -7.46
N ALA A 168 -24.27 0.12 -8.50
CA ALA A 168 -24.88 0.01 -9.80
C ALA A 168 -26.11 -0.90 -9.66
N THR A 169 -27.25 -0.34 -9.28
CA THR A 169 -28.54 -0.96 -9.57
C THR A 169 -28.70 -0.84 -11.07
N THR A 170 -28.24 -1.85 -11.81
CA THR A 170 -28.58 -2.06 -13.21
C THR A 170 -30.07 -2.37 -13.31
N GLY A 171 -30.91 -1.37 -13.02
CA GLY A 171 -32.33 -1.33 -13.29
C GLY A 171 -32.56 -0.71 -14.66
N ALA A 172 -31.95 -1.29 -15.70
CA ALA A 172 -32.33 -0.98 -17.06
C ALA A 172 -33.64 -1.73 -17.35
N ALA A 173 -34.76 -1.16 -16.88
CA ALA A 173 -36.09 -1.43 -17.43
C ALA A 173 -36.10 -0.96 -18.88
N LYS A 174 -35.55 -1.79 -19.78
CA LYS A 174 -35.61 -1.58 -21.21
C LYS A 174 -37.05 -1.84 -21.63
N SER A 175 -37.81 -0.76 -21.73
CA SER A 175 -39.01 -0.60 -22.55
C SER A 175 -38.99 -1.54 -23.77
N MET A 176 -39.60 -2.71 -23.64
CA MET A 176 -39.88 -3.60 -24.76
C MET A 176 -41.30 -3.26 -25.20
N GLY A 177 -41.36 -2.40 -26.20
CA GLY A 177 -42.59 -1.85 -26.77
C GLY A 177 -43.53 -2.93 -27.29
N SER A 178 -44.81 -2.58 -27.20
CA SER A 178 -46.00 -3.31 -27.64
C SER A 178 -45.87 -3.95 -29.03
N PRO A 179 -46.40 -5.17 -29.25
CA PRO A 179 -46.55 -5.73 -30.60
C PRO A 179 -47.67 -5.00 -31.36
N PRO A 180 -47.53 -4.76 -32.68
CA PRO A 180 -48.56 -4.09 -33.46
C PRO A 180 -49.76 -5.02 -33.77
N PRO A 181 -50.96 -4.44 -33.98
CA PRO A 181 -52.16 -5.19 -34.33
C PRO A 181 -52.12 -5.66 -35.79
N MET A 182 -52.45 -6.93 -36.02
CA MET A 182 -52.58 -7.51 -37.36
C MET A 182 -54.01 -7.26 -37.86
N GLY A 183 -54.14 -6.32 -38.80
CA GLY A 183 -55.39 -6.02 -39.49
C GLY A 183 -55.61 -6.94 -40.69
N MET A 184 -56.85 -7.42 -40.78
CA MET A 184 -57.69 -7.73 -41.97
C MET A 184 -57.04 -8.44 -43.16
#